data_AF-A0A1J3CVP7-F1
#
_entry.id   AF-A0A1J3CVP7-F1
#
_cell.length_a   1.000
_cell.length_b   1.000
_cell.length_c   1.000
_cell.angle_alpha   90.00
_cell.angle_beta   90.00
_cell.angle_gamma   90.00
#
_symmetry.space_group_name_H-M   'P 1'
#
loop_
_entity.id
_entity.type
_entity.pdbx_description
1 polymer ?
#
loop_
_entity_poly.entity_id
_entity_poly.type
_entity_poly.pdbx_seq_one_letter_code
_entity_poly.pdbx_strand_id
1 'polypeptide(L)' 'MARIFGMDQTAHNTSRIVGTYGYMAPEYAMQGQYSIKSDVYSFGVSVLEIISGKKNSSFYQTDAAHDLLSYAWRLWRNGT' A
#
# COMPACT_ATOMS: atom_id res chain seq x y z
N MET A 1 -7.73 12.66 4.09
CA MET A 1 -8.65 13.52 3.32
C MET A 1 -9.14 12.72 2.12
N ALA A 2 -10.43 12.39 2.05
CA ALA A 2 -11.00 11.72 0.88
C ALA A 2 -11.45 12.76 -0.14
N ARG A 3 -11.15 12.55 -1.43
CA ARG A 3 -11.67 13.33 -2.55
C ARG A 3 -12.43 12.39 -3.47
N ILE A 4 -13.66 12.73 -3.83
CA ILE A 4 -14.48 11.99 -4.79
C ILE A 4 -14.04 12.41 -6.20
N PHE A 5 -13.64 11.43 -7.02
CA PHE A 5 -13.19 11.64 -8.39
C PHE A 5 -14.34 11.46 -9.40
N GLY A 6 -14.30 12.22 -10.51
CA GLY A 6 -15.20 12.03 -11.65
C GLY A 6 -14.85 10.78 -12.44
N MET A 7 -15.87 10.12 -13.01
CA MET A 7 -15.82 8.77 -13.60
C MET A 7 -14.80 8.56 -14.75
N ASP A 8 -14.11 9.59 -15.22
CA ASP A 8 -13.27 9.57 -16.43
C ASP A 8 -11.77 9.82 -16.16
N GLN A 9 -11.33 9.82 -14.90
CA GLN A 9 -9.92 10.02 -14.52
C GLN A 9 -9.35 8.77 -13.86
N THR A 10 -8.80 7.87 -14.68
CA THR A 10 -8.27 6.57 -14.23
C THR A 10 -6.85 6.65 -13.65
N ALA A 11 -6.10 7.72 -13.96
CA ALA A 11 -4.77 8.03 -13.43
C ALA A 11 -4.52 9.54 -13.47
N HIS A 12 -3.93 10.11 -12.41
CA HIS A 12 -3.52 11.51 -12.36
C HIS A 12 -2.14 11.62 -11.70
N ASN A 13 -1.19 12.29 -12.35
CA ASN A 13 0.06 12.68 -11.71
C ASN A 13 -0.27 13.78 -10.70
N THR A 14 -0.05 13.50 -9.42
CA THR A 14 -0.24 14.50 -8.37
C THR A 14 1.13 15.06 -8.02
N SER A 15 1.31 16.39 -8.06
CA SER A 15 2.56 17.02 -7.61
C SER A 15 2.76 16.92 -6.09
N ARG A 16 1.75 16.41 -5.38
CA ARG A 16 1.69 16.33 -3.92
C ARG A 16 1.39 14.90 -3.51
N ILE A 17 2.43 14.20 -3.06
CA ILE A 17 2.33 12.85 -2.51
C ILE A 17 1.72 12.97 -1.11
N VAL A 18 0.56 12.34 -0.91
CA VAL A 18 -0.13 12.30 0.39
C VAL A 18 -0.67 10.90 0.62
N GLY A 19 -0.31 10.27 1.73
CA GLY A 19 -0.80 8.95 2.10
C GLY A 19 -0.12 8.42 3.35
N THR A 20 -0.62 7.28 3.85
CA THR A 20 -0.02 6.59 4.98
C THR A 20 1.10 5.68 4.48
N TYR A 21 2.33 5.94 4.93
CA TYR A 21 3.47 5.08 4.64
C TYR A 21 3.17 3.63 5.05
N GLY A 22 3.59 2.67 4.22
CA GLY A 22 3.27 1.24 4.36
C GLY A 22 2.04 0.78 3.58
N TYR A 23 1.10 1.68 3.26
CA TYR A 23 -0.07 1.38 2.43
C TYR A 23 0.05 1.94 1.02
N MET A 24 0.91 2.95 0.82
CA MET A 24 1.12 3.56 -0.49
C MET A 24 1.80 2.60 -1.45
N ALA A 25 1.25 2.51 -2.66
CA ALA A 25 1.88 1.80 -3.77
C ALA A 25 3.23 2.44 -4.12
N PRO A 26 4.27 1.65 -4.47
CA PRO A 26 5.60 2.16 -4.72
C PRO A 26 5.63 3.20 -5.87
N GLU A 27 4.83 3.02 -6.91
CA GLU A 27 4.68 3.97 -8.01
C GLU A 27 4.09 5.32 -7.54
N TYR A 28 3.15 5.29 -6.60
CA TYR A 28 2.58 6.51 -6.03
C TYR A 28 3.58 7.19 -5.07
N ALA A 29 4.27 6.41 -4.23
CA ALA A 29 5.23 6.92 -3.26
C ALA A 29 6.51 7.48 -3.91
N MET A 30 6.97 6.90 -5.02
CA MET A 30 8.20 7.32 -5.69
C MET A 30 7.96 8.37 -6.78
N GLN A 31 6.84 8.28 -7.51
CA GLN A 31 6.61 9.08 -8.71
C GLN A 31 5.36 9.97 -8.62
N GLY A 32 4.60 9.92 -7.51
CA GLY A 32 3.36 10.68 -7.36
C GLY A 32 2.23 10.25 -8.30
N GLN A 33 2.37 9.07 -8.91
CA GLN A 33 1.42 8.50 -9.85
C GLN A 33 0.27 7.84 -9.10
N TYR A 34 -0.87 8.54 -9.00
CA TYR A 34 -2.07 8.01 -8.38
C TYR A 34 -2.98 7.40 -9.45
N SER A 35 -3.50 6.22 -9.19
CA SER A 35 -4.41 5.50 -10.09
C SER A 35 -5.29 4.51 -9.34
N ILE A 36 -6.25 3.93 -10.06
CA ILE A 36 -7.03 2.78 -9.55
C ILE A 36 -6.10 1.63 -9.11
N LYS A 37 -4.94 1.45 -9.76
CA LYS A 37 -3.98 0.39 -9.39
C LYS A 37 -3.31 0.66 -8.04
N SER A 38 -2.94 1.92 -7.77
CA SER A 38 -2.38 2.28 -6.47
C SER A 38 -3.41 2.17 -5.33
N ASP A 39 -4.70 2.39 -5.63
CA ASP A 39 -5.79 2.13 -4.69
C ASP A 39 -5.97 0.64 -4.40
N VAL A 40 -5.96 -0.20 -5.44
CA VAL A 40 -6.05 -1.66 -5.29
C VAL A 40 -4.88 -2.21 -4.47
N TYR A 41 -3.67 -1.68 -4.68
CA TYR A 41 -2.50 -2.03 -3.85
C TYR A 41 -2.75 -1.68 -2.38
N SER A 42 -3.16 -0.44 -2.10
CA SER A 42 -3.40 0.05 -0.74
C SER A 42 -4.48 -0.78 -0.03
N PHE A 43 -5.55 -1.13 -0.76
CA PHE A 43 -6.60 -2.02 -0.27
C PHE A 43 -6.07 -3.42 0.05
N GLY A 44 -5.20 -3.99 -0.78
CA GLY A 44 -4.55 -5.27 -0.54
C GLY A 44 -3.76 -5.29 0.77
N VAL A 45 -3.02 -4.22 1.06
CA VAL A 45 -2.31 -4.07 2.35
C VAL A 45 -3.30 -4.04 3.53
N SER A 46 -4.41 -3.31 3.41
CA SER A 46 -5.45 -3.30 4.45
C SER A 46 -6.07 -4.68 4.68
N VAL A 47 -6.34 -5.44 3.61
CA VAL A 47 -6.84 -6.82 3.74
C VAL A 47 -5.83 -7.69 4.47
N LEU A 48 -4.54 -7.61 4.13
CA LEU A 48 -3.48 -8.35 4.82
C LEU A 48 -3.39 -7.98 6.31
N GLU A 49 -3.54 -6.71 6.66
CA GLU A 49 -3.59 -6.25 8.05
C GLU A 49 -4.80 -6.85 8.80
N ILE A 50 -5.98 -6.84 8.18
CA ILE A 50 -7.21 -7.39 8.77
C ILE A 50 -7.06 -8.90 9.02
N ILE A 51 -6.64 -9.67 8.01
CA ILE A 51 -6.58 -11.14 8.14
C ILE A 51 -5.42 -11.61 9.02
N SER A 52 -4.31 -10.86 9.06
CA SER A 52 -3.17 -11.20 9.91
C SER A 52 -3.35 -10.73 11.35
N GLY A 53 -4.22 -9.74 11.58
CA GLY A 53 -4.34 -9.05 12.86
C GLY A 53 -3.08 -8.27 13.26
N LYS A 54 -2.11 -8.11 12.35
CA LYS A 54 -0.83 -7.43 12.60
C LYS A 54 -0.87 -6.05 11.98
N LYS A 55 -0.63 -5.02 12.80
CA LYS A 55 -0.57 -3.64 12.31
C LYS A 55 0.57 -3.46 11.32
N ASN A 56 0.31 -2.79 10.19
CA ASN A 56 1.38 -2.48 9.24
C ASN A 56 2.47 -1.59 9.88
N SER A 57 2.06 -0.65 10.76
CA SER A 57 2.97 0.30 11.42
C SER A 57 4.09 -0.33 12.25
N SER A 58 3.91 -1.57 12.75
CA SER A 58 4.96 -2.25 13.53
C SER A 58 6.12 -2.74 12.65
N PHE A 59 5.88 -2.96 11.36
CA PHE A 59 6.90 -3.42 10.42
C PHE A 59 7.75 -2.28 9.85
N TYR A 60 7.20 -1.06 9.83
CA TYR A 60 7.87 0.13 9.27
C TYR A 60 8.98 0.69 10.19
N GLN A 61 8.96 0.38 11.50
CA GLN A 61 9.94 0.91 12.47
C GLN A 61 11.20 0.04 12.63
N THR A 62 11.18 -1.19 12.13
CA THR A 62 12.35 -2.07 12.19
C THR A 62 13.18 -1.89 10.92
N ASP A 63 14.34 -1.25 11.08
CA ASP A 63 15.38 -0.89 10.10
C ASP A 63 15.93 -2.05 9.22
N ALA A 64 15.33 -3.23 9.27
CA ALA A 64 15.71 -4.39 8.50
C ALA A 64 14.48 -5.22 8.10
N ALA A 65 13.88 -4.85 6.97
CA ALA A 65 13.49 -5.79 5.92
C ALA A 65 12.37 -6.83 6.17
N HIS A 66 11.33 -6.54 6.95
CA HIS A 66 10.11 -7.34 6.91
C HIS A 66 8.84 -6.49 6.89
N ASP A 67 8.61 -5.70 5.84
CA ASP A 67 7.28 -5.13 5.59
C ASP A 67 6.21 -6.25 5.59
N LEU A 68 4.97 -5.91 5.97
CA LEU A 68 3.85 -6.85 6.06
C LEU A 68 3.69 -7.66 4.76
N LEU A 69 3.93 -7.02 3.61
CA LEU A 69 3.90 -7.67 2.30
C LEU A 69 5.02 -8.70 2.13
N SER A 70 6.25 -8.35 2.51
CA SER A 70 7.39 -9.28 2.47
C SER A 70 7.18 -10.48 3.39
N TYR A 71 6.56 -10.27 4.55
CA TYR A 71 6.18 -11.34 5.46
C TYR A 71 5.11 -12.24 4.86
N ALA A 72 4.01 -11.68 4.36
CA ALA A 72 2.91 -12.42 3.72
C ALA A 72 3.40 -13.21 2.50
N TRP A 73 4.25 -12.60 1.67
CA TRP A 73 4.85 -13.24 0.50
C TRP A 73 5.72 -14.43 0.87
N ARG A 74 6.53 -14.31 1.93
CA ARG A 74 7.34 -15.42 2.44
C ARG A 74 6.47 -16.58 2.93
N LEU A 75 5.41 -16.31 3.70
CA LEU A 75 4.47 -17.34 4.15
C LEU A 75 3.84 -18.07 2.97
N TRP A 76 3.32 -17.31 2.00
CA TRP A 76 2.72 -17.87 0.80
C TRP A 76 3.69 -18.75 0.01
N ARG A 77 4.94 -18.30 -0.20
CA ARG A 77 5.97 -19.11 -0.88
C ARG A 77 6.40 -20.35 -0.09
N ASN A 78 6.31 -20.30 1.23
CA ASN A 78 6.69 -21.41 2.10
C ASN A 78 5.52 -22.41 2.32
N GLY A 79 4.32 -22.12 1.81
CA GLY A 79 3.17 -23.02 1.87
C GLY A 79 2.56 -23.20 3.27
N THR A 80 2.82 -22.26 4.18
CA THR A 80 2.29 -22.23 5.55
C THR A 80 1.40 -21.02 5.75
#